data_AF-A0A8A0RSK3-F1
#
_entry.id   AF-A0A8A0RSK3-F1
#
_cell.length_a   1.000
_cell.length_b   1.000
_cell.length_c   1.000
_cell.angle_alpha   90.00
_cell.angle_beta   90.00
_cell.angle_gamma   90.00
#
_symmetry.space_group_name_H-M   'P 1'
#
loop_
_entity.id
_entity.type
_entity.pdbx_description
1 polymer ?
#
loop_
_entity_poly.entity_id
_entity_poly.type
_entity_poly.pdbx_seq_one_letter_code
_entity_poly.pdbx_strand_id
1 'polypeptide(L)'
;MKGGLSAVGVSVKTCRTLKMGYTHYWYRPKTVKKEIFSEIVKDFKRMLPALEKAGVALAGPLGKGDPVISNEKIVFNGNANCGHPVGAEFAVTWPSKDAGGVMSGGKVGTWLAGAVIDSRICNGDCSHETFEFKRKYKPPKWQEPDKNGLFFDFCKTAFKPYDLAVTAALIIIKHHLGSSVIVRSDGGYPQWFDALLLCQMELGYGMQYEMHNSELRVRFKQPVKRGENHEGNAG
;
A
#
# COMPACT_ATOMS: atom_id res chain seq x y z
N MET A 1 21.41 7.43 55.92
CA MET A 1 21.92 7.83 54.60
C MET A 1 21.89 6.61 53.69
N LYS A 2 21.20 6.74 52.54
CA LYS A 2 21.46 6.16 51.20
C LYS A 2 21.84 4.68 51.12
N GLY A 3 21.19 3.83 50.32
CA GLY A 3 20.18 4.06 49.30
C GLY A 3 19.82 2.71 48.67
N GLY A 4 18.53 2.53 48.37
CA GLY A 4 18.03 1.36 47.68
C GLY A 4 18.51 1.34 46.22
N LEU A 5 18.95 0.18 45.74
CA LEU A 5 19.21 -0.03 44.33
C LEU A 5 17.87 -0.13 43.59
N SER A 6 17.64 0.88 42.77
CA SER A 6 16.56 1.03 41.81
C SER A 6 16.48 -0.17 40.86
N ALA A 7 15.25 -0.62 40.63
CA ALA A 7 14.89 -1.42 39.48
C ALA A 7 15.42 -0.76 38.21
N VAL A 8 16.23 -1.51 37.44
CA VAL A 8 16.73 -1.09 36.14
C VAL A 8 15.59 -1.19 35.16
N GLY A 9 15.08 -0.03 34.72
CA GLY A 9 14.12 0.06 33.65
C GLY A 9 14.65 -0.61 32.39
N VAL A 10 13.88 -1.55 31.85
CA VAL A 10 14.12 -2.12 30.53
C VAL A 10 13.89 -0.99 29.51
N SER A 11 14.99 -0.38 29.08
CA SER A 11 15.00 0.56 27.97
C SER A 11 14.53 -0.18 26.71
N VAL A 12 13.38 0.24 26.18
CA VAL A 12 12.87 -0.21 24.88
C VAL A 12 13.87 0.25 23.84
N LYS A 13 14.84 -0.63 23.53
CA LYS A 13 15.76 -0.44 22.42
C LYS A 13 14.92 -0.32 21.16
N THR A 14 14.96 0.86 20.55
CA THR A 14 14.45 1.10 19.21
C THR A 14 14.99 0.02 18.28
N CYS A 15 14.11 -0.86 17.84
CA CYS A 15 14.41 -1.79 16.75
C CYS A 15 14.71 -0.93 15.52
N ARG A 16 15.99 -0.71 15.22
CA ARG A 16 16.40 -0.20 13.91
C ARG A 16 15.92 -1.23 12.91
N THR A 17 14.85 -0.90 12.20
CA THR A 17 14.27 -1.74 11.15
C THR A 17 15.38 -2.14 10.20
N LEU A 18 15.84 -3.39 10.29
CA LEU A 18 16.64 -3.99 9.25
C LEU A 18 15.72 -4.06 8.03
N LYS A 19 15.87 -3.07 7.13
CA LYS A 19 15.08 -2.92 5.90
C LYS A 19 15.39 -4.11 5.00
N MET A 20 14.57 -5.15 5.08
CA MET A 20 14.76 -6.39 4.31
C MET A 20 13.97 -6.40 2.98
N GLY A 21 13.43 -5.25 2.54
CA GLY A 21 12.71 -5.05 1.27
C GLY A 21 11.84 -3.79 1.29
N TYR A 22 11.55 -3.18 0.13
CA TYR A 22 10.62 -2.04 0.04
C TYR A 22 9.19 -2.50 0.36
N THR A 23 8.57 -1.88 1.37
CA THR A 23 7.35 -2.39 2.01
C THR A 23 6.28 -1.32 2.19
N HIS A 24 5.02 -1.74 2.05
CA HIS A 24 3.84 -0.98 2.45
C HIS A 24 3.16 -1.63 3.63
N TYR A 25 2.59 -0.84 4.52
CA TYR A 25 1.99 -1.28 5.78
C TYR A 25 0.60 -0.71 5.92
N TRP A 26 -0.31 -1.44 6.54
CA TRP A 26 -1.61 -0.89 6.92
C TRP A 26 -2.08 -1.41 8.26
N TYR A 27 -2.88 -0.57 8.93
CA TYR A 27 -3.57 -0.88 10.17
C TYR A 27 -5.05 -0.79 9.90
N ARG A 28 -5.78 -1.88 10.14
CA ARG A 28 -7.14 -2.06 9.62
C ARG A 28 -8.09 -2.61 10.69
N PRO A 29 -9.41 -2.37 10.57
CA PRO A 29 -10.37 -3.02 11.44
C PRO A 29 -10.43 -4.51 11.13
N LYS A 30 -10.80 -5.31 12.14
CA LYS A 30 -10.97 -6.76 12.01
C LYS A 30 -12.00 -7.14 10.94
N THR A 31 -13.07 -6.36 10.82
CA THR A 31 -14.13 -6.57 9.82
C THR A 31 -14.45 -5.26 9.12
N VAL A 32 -14.54 -5.31 7.79
CA VAL A 32 -15.07 -4.24 6.96
C VAL A 32 -16.53 -4.55 6.62
N LYS A 33 -17.41 -3.53 6.69
CA LYS A 33 -18.82 -3.66 6.28
C LYS A 33 -18.91 -4.12 4.82
N LYS A 34 -19.88 -4.99 4.52
CA LYS A 34 -19.96 -5.65 3.20
C LYS A 34 -20.16 -4.65 2.07
N GLU A 35 -20.92 -3.59 2.34
CA GLU A 35 -21.27 -2.53 1.39
C GLU A 35 -20.01 -1.73 1.04
N ILE A 36 -19.25 -1.30 2.05
CA ILE A 36 -17.97 -0.61 1.87
C ILE A 36 -16.96 -1.50 1.13
N PHE A 37 -16.87 -2.78 1.51
CA PHE A 37 -15.95 -3.71 0.85
C PHE A 37 -16.33 -3.95 -0.61
N SER A 38 -17.61 -3.96 -0.94
CA SER A 38 -18.08 -4.09 -2.33
C SER A 38 -17.69 -2.89 -3.18
N GLU A 39 -17.73 -1.66 -2.63
CA GLU A 39 -17.22 -0.47 -3.33
C GLU A 39 -15.69 -0.51 -3.51
N ILE A 40 -14.93 -0.97 -2.50
CA ILE A 40 -13.48 -1.21 -2.65
C ILE A 40 -13.20 -2.18 -3.81
N VAL A 41 -13.93 -3.30 -3.86
CA VAL A 41 -13.77 -4.32 -4.92
C VAL A 41 -14.16 -3.76 -6.29
N LYS A 42 -15.26 -3.01 -6.37
CA LYS A 42 -15.74 -2.38 -7.59
C LYS A 42 -14.70 -1.39 -8.15
N ASP A 43 -14.17 -0.52 -7.31
CA ASP A 43 -13.14 0.43 -7.74
C ASP A 43 -11.83 -0.26 -8.09
N PHE A 44 -11.40 -1.27 -7.33
CA PHE A 44 -10.20 -2.03 -7.68
C PHE A 44 -10.33 -2.75 -9.03
N LYS A 45 -11.51 -3.30 -9.35
CA LYS A 45 -11.79 -3.91 -10.67
C LYS A 45 -11.68 -2.89 -11.81
N ARG A 46 -12.10 -1.64 -11.59
CA ARG A 46 -11.97 -0.57 -12.59
C ARG A 46 -10.52 -0.22 -12.90
N MET A 47 -9.59 -0.46 -11.97
CA MET A 47 -8.17 -0.22 -12.20
C MET A 47 -7.50 -1.26 -13.11
N LEU A 48 -8.07 -2.47 -13.23
CA LEU A 48 -7.39 -3.59 -13.90
C LEU A 48 -6.97 -3.29 -15.36
N PRO A 49 -7.82 -2.69 -16.22
CA PRO A 49 -7.41 -2.37 -17.59
C PRO A 49 -6.28 -1.33 -17.65
N ALA A 50 -6.31 -0.33 -16.75
CA ALA A 50 -5.29 0.72 -16.71
C ALA A 50 -3.94 0.17 -16.20
N LEU A 51 -3.97 -0.74 -15.23
CA LEU A 51 -2.78 -1.48 -14.77
C LEU A 51 -2.19 -2.33 -15.88
N GLU A 52 -3.02 -3.08 -16.61
CA GLU A 52 -2.57 -3.88 -17.75
C GLU A 52 -1.93 -3.02 -18.84
N LYS A 53 -2.56 -1.88 -19.18
CA LYS A 53 -2.00 -0.90 -20.13
C LYS A 53 -0.65 -0.31 -19.67
N ALA A 54 -0.43 -0.21 -18.36
CA ALA A 54 0.83 0.20 -17.77
C ALA A 54 1.89 -0.92 -17.73
N GLY A 55 1.62 -2.08 -18.34
CA GLY A 55 2.50 -3.26 -18.32
C GLY A 55 2.40 -4.07 -17.03
N VAL A 56 1.40 -3.84 -16.18
CA VAL A 56 1.26 -4.50 -14.89
C VAL A 56 0.20 -5.60 -14.95
N ALA A 57 0.63 -6.79 -15.41
CA ALA A 57 -0.19 -7.99 -15.35
C ALA A 57 -0.22 -8.57 -13.92
N LEU A 58 -1.42 -8.66 -13.33
CA LEU A 58 -1.62 -9.28 -12.03
C LEU A 58 -1.84 -10.78 -12.16
N ALA A 59 -1.37 -11.52 -11.15
CA ALA A 59 -1.58 -12.94 -11.04
C ALA A 59 -2.15 -13.31 -9.67
N GLY A 60 -2.50 -14.59 -9.52
CA GLY A 60 -2.90 -15.16 -8.25
C GLY A 60 -1.81 -15.09 -7.17
N PRO A 61 -2.12 -15.54 -5.93
CA PRO A 61 -1.25 -15.37 -4.77
C PRO A 61 0.20 -15.84 -4.98
N LEU A 62 0.37 -16.93 -5.72
CA LEU A 62 1.67 -17.57 -6.00
C LEU A 62 2.34 -17.04 -7.29
N GLY A 63 1.90 -15.89 -7.80
CA GLY A 63 2.41 -15.30 -9.05
C GLY A 63 1.96 -16.03 -10.32
N LYS A 64 0.94 -16.89 -10.22
CA LYS A 64 0.39 -17.68 -11.34
C LYS A 64 -1.13 -17.64 -11.33
N GLY A 65 -1.73 -17.85 -12.51
CA GLY A 65 -3.19 -17.82 -12.69
C GLY A 65 -3.81 -16.46 -12.35
N ASP A 66 -5.11 -16.42 -12.20
CA ASP A 66 -5.84 -15.16 -12.01
C ASP A 66 -5.79 -14.64 -10.57
N PRO A 67 -5.81 -13.30 -10.37
CA PRO A 67 -5.99 -12.71 -9.06
C PRO A 67 -7.38 -13.07 -8.48
N VAL A 68 -7.46 -13.20 -7.16
CA VAL A 68 -8.73 -13.49 -6.48
C VAL A 68 -9.38 -12.19 -6.01
N ILE A 69 -10.36 -11.71 -6.79
CA ILE A 69 -11.06 -10.45 -6.53
C ILE A 69 -12.56 -10.73 -6.34
N SER A 70 -13.01 -10.66 -5.09
CA SER A 70 -14.38 -10.99 -4.68
C SER A 70 -14.84 -10.08 -3.55
N ASN A 71 -16.14 -10.09 -3.23
CA ASN A 71 -16.69 -9.35 -2.08
C ASN A 71 -16.24 -9.86 -0.70
N GLU A 72 -15.34 -10.85 -0.66
CA GLU A 72 -14.76 -11.37 0.58
C GLU A 72 -13.26 -11.09 0.71
N LYS A 73 -12.55 -10.91 -0.41
CA LYS A 73 -11.11 -10.67 -0.43
C LYS A 73 -10.62 -10.15 -1.78
N ILE A 74 -9.56 -9.34 -1.72
CA ILE A 74 -8.69 -8.98 -2.84
C ILE A 74 -7.33 -9.62 -2.55
N VAL A 75 -6.92 -10.54 -3.40
CA VAL A 75 -5.64 -11.25 -3.26
C VAL A 75 -4.95 -11.38 -4.61
N PHE A 76 -3.74 -10.87 -4.72
CA PHE A 76 -2.97 -10.92 -5.95
C PHE A 76 -1.47 -10.86 -5.69
N ASN A 77 -0.69 -11.14 -6.73
CA ASN A 77 0.75 -10.94 -6.79
C ASN A 77 1.11 -10.44 -8.20
N GLY A 78 2.38 -10.10 -8.43
CA GLY A 78 2.86 -9.91 -9.80
C GLY A 78 2.94 -11.23 -10.55
N ASN A 79 2.80 -11.19 -11.87
CA ASN A 79 2.97 -12.38 -12.71
C ASN A 79 4.44 -12.87 -12.67
N ALA A 80 4.66 -14.12 -12.24
CA ALA A 80 5.98 -14.71 -12.15
C ALA A 80 6.64 -14.95 -13.51
N ASN A 81 5.84 -15.00 -14.58
CA ASN A 81 6.28 -15.09 -15.97
C ASN A 81 5.71 -13.90 -16.74
N CYS A 82 6.05 -12.68 -16.32
CA CYS A 82 5.43 -11.45 -16.84
C CYS A 82 5.85 -11.08 -18.28
N GLY A 83 6.89 -11.71 -18.83
CA GLY A 83 7.37 -11.43 -20.19
C GLY A 83 8.11 -10.10 -20.36
N HIS A 84 8.30 -9.33 -19.29
CA HIS A 84 9.19 -8.17 -19.33
C HIS A 84 10.63 -8.60 -19.67
N PRO A 85 11.40 -7.74 -20.36
CA PRO A 85 12.82 -7.99 -20.58
C PRO A 85 13.52 -8.33 -19.27
N VAL A 86 14.39 -9.34 -19.31
CA VAL A 86 15.21 -9.69 -18.15
C VAL A 86 16.18 -8.54 -17.90
N GLY A 87 15.81 -7.61 -17.01
CA GLY A 87 16.74 -6.67 -16.42
C GLY A 87 17.76 -7.41 -15.57
N ALA A 88 18.95 -6.82 -15.38
CA ALA A 88 20.04 -7.42 -14.61
C ALA A 88 19.55 -8.03 -13.29
N GLU A 89 20.08 -9.21 -12.92
CA GLU A 89 19.70 -9.91 -11.69
C GLU A 89 19.89 -8.99 -10.47
N PHE A 90 18.78 -8.52 -9.90
CA PHE A 90 18.78 -7.78 -8.66
C PHE A 90 18.10 -8.63 -7.60
N ALA A 91 18.91 -9.21 -6.71
CA ALA A 91 18.41 -10.04 -5.61
C ALA A 91 17.40 -9.27 -4.72
N VAL A 92 17.67 -7.98 -4.44
CA VAL A 92 16.75 -7.08 -3.74
C VAL A 92 16.87 -5.65 -4.29
N THR A 93 15.75 -5.08 -4.72
CA THR A 93 15.67 -3.72 -5.27
C THR A 93 15.13 -2.72 -4.26
N TRP A 94 15.69 -1.51 -4.28
CA TRP A 94 15.25 -0.37 -3.46
C TRP A 94 15.02 0.87 -4.36
N PRO A 95 13.90 1.59 -4.23
CA PRO A 95 13.67 2.79 -5.05
C PRO A 95 14.60 3.94 -4.66
N SER A 96 15.12 4.64 -5.65
CA SER A 96 15.78 5.94 -5.49
C SER A 96 14.77 6.98 -4.96
N LYS A 97 15.27 8.13 -4.48
CA LYS A 97 14.42 9.18 -3.91
C LYS A 97 13.36 9.71 -4.88
N ASP A 98 13.65 9.71 -6.18
CA ASP A 98 12.80 10.25 -7.25
C ASP A 98 12.19 9.13 -8.11
N ALA A 99 12.28 7.86 -7.67
CA ALA A 99 11.85 6.74 -8.48
C ALA A 99 10.36 6.76 -8.81
N GLY A 100 10.02 6.42 -10.05
CA GLY A 100 8.65 6.38 -10.59
C GLY A 100 8.57 5.68 -11.94
N GLY A 101 7.36 5.46 -12.44
CA GLY A 101 7.10 4.73 -13.68
C GLY A 101 7.22 3.20 -13.53
N VAL A 102 6.92 2.51 -14.64
CA VAL A 102 6.99 1.06 -14.78
C VAL A 102 7.85 0.74 -16.00
N MET A 103 8.93 -0.01 -15.80
CA MET A 103 9.85 -0.45 -16.86
C MET A 103 10.42 0.70 -17.74
N SER A 104 10.50 1.91 -17.19
CA SER A 104 10.93 3.12 -17.91
C SER A 104 12.33 3.61 -17.54
N GLY A 105 13.00 2.92 -16.61
CA GLY A 105 14.33 3.26 -16.11
C GLY A 105 15.14 2.01 -15.76
N GLY A 106 16.05 2.11 -14.80
CA GLY A 106 16.93 1.01 -14.43
C GLY A 106 17.70 1.20 -13.13
N LYS A 107 18.84 0.51 -13.03
CA LYS A 107 19.73 0.61 -11.86
C LYS A 107 20.45 1.95 -11.87
N VAL A 108 20.33 2.68 -10.78
CA VAL A 108 21.02 3.96 -10.54
C VAL A 108 22.01 3.90 -9.38
N GLY A 109 22.11 2.76 -8.70
CA GLY A 109 23.09 2.57 -7.63
C GLY A 109 23.01 1.22 -6.94
N THR A 110 23.62 1.14 -5.77
CA THR A 110 23.64 -0.06 -4.91
C THR A 110 23.37 0.34 -3.46
N TRP A 111 22.78 -0.58 -2.70
CA TRP A 111 22.57 -0.45 -1.26
C TRP A 111 22.97 -1.76 -0.58
N LEU A 112 22.90 -1.81 0.75
CA LEU A 112 23.42 -2.91 1.55
C LEU A 112 22.95 -4.31 1.09
N ALA A 113 21.72 -4.43 0.59
CA ALA A 113 21.13 -5.71 0.20
C ALA A 113 20.92 -5.89 -1.32
N GLY A 114 21.37 -4.94 -2.17
CA GLY A 114 21.24 -5.09 -3.62
C GLY A 114 21.30 -3.78 -4.41
N ALA A 115 20.36 -3.59 -5.34
CA ALA A 115 20.37 -2.48 -6.30
C ALA A 115 19.43 -1.34 -5.90
N VAL A 116 19.84 -0.10 -6.19
CA VAL A 116 18.96 1.07 -6.16
C VAL A 116 18.47 1.32 -7.58
N ILE A 117 17.15 1.51 -7.75
CA ILE A 117 16.46 1.60 -9.04
C ILE A 117 15.60 2.86 -9.10
N ASP A 118 15.42 3.45 -10.28
CA ASP A 118 14.65 4.70 -10.48
C ASP A 118 13.26 4.48 -11.07
N SER A 119 12.87 3.25 -11.35
CA SER A 119 11.53 2.88 -11.82
C SER A 119 11.16 1.48 -11.33
N ARG A 120 9.87 1.11 -11.38
CA ARG A 120 9.47 -0.26 -11.05
C ARG A 120 9.98 -1.21 -12.10
N ILE A 121 10.87 -2.13 -11.70
CA ILE A 121 11.50 -3.09 -12.62
C ILE A 121 11.45 -4.52 -12.10
N CYS A 122 11.58 -5.47 -13.02
CA CYS A 122 11.72 -6.89 -12.72
C CYS A 122 12.68 -7.55 -13.71
N ASN A 123 13.01 -8.81 -13.46
CA ASN A 123 13.87 -9.66 -14.29
C ASN A 123 13.07 -10.73 -15.04
N GLY A 124 11.82 -10.43 -15.43
CA GLY A 124 10.88 -11.41 -15.98
C GLY A 124 9.97 -12.07 -14.94
N ASP A 125 10.30 -11.93 -13.65
CA ASP A 125 9.46 -12.33 -12.51
C ASP A 125 8.99 -11.08 -11.74
N CYS A 126 7.71 -10.73 -11.91
CA CYS A 126 7.08 -9.62 -11.17
C CYS A 126 6.58 -10.03 -9.77
N SER A 127 6.59 -11.32 -9.42
CA SER A 127 6.09 -11.79 -8.14
C SER A 127 7.05 -11.50 -6.99
N HIS A 128 6.53 -11.30 -5.77
CA HIS A 128 7.36 -11.17 -4.56
C HIS A 128 6.62 -11.66 -3.30
N GLU A 129 5.81 -10.80 -2.68
CA GLU A 129 4.93 -11.15 -1.57
C GLU A 129 3.47 -10.97 -2.01
N THR A 130 2.60 -11.88 -1.60
CA THR A 130 1.17 -11.78 -1.91
C THR A 130 0.58 -10.55 -1.24
N PHE A 131 -0.06 -9.68 -2.02
CA PHE A 131 -0.96 -8.69 -1.44
C PHE A 131 -2.27 -9.36 -1.06
N GLU A 132 -2.70 -9.20 0.19
CA GLU A 132 -3.97 -9.74 0.67
C GLU A 132 -4.74 -8.71 1.50
N PHE A 133 -5.97 -8.42 1.09
CA PHE A 133 -6.92 -7.64 1.88
C PHE A 133 -8.27 -8.36 1.96
N LYS A 134 -8.55 -9.02 3.09
CA LYS A 134 -9.80 -9.75 3.37
C LYS A 134 -10.86 -8.85 4.00
N ARG A 135 -12.14 -9.00 3.68
CA ARG A 135 -13.24 -8.30 4.36
C ARG A 135 -13.29 -8.63 5.85
N LYS A 136 -13.17 -9.91 6.19
CA LYS A 136 -13.05 -10.43 7.57
C LYS A 136 -11.61 -10.90 7.79
N TYR A 137 -10.84 -10.13 8.55
CA TYR A 137 -9.48 -10.49 8.93
C TYR A 137 -9.48 -11.52 10.06
N LYS A 138 -8.65 -12.55 9.91
CA LYS A 138 -8.40 -13.56 10.94
C LYS A 138 -6.96 -13.37 11.42
N PRO A 139 -6.73 -12.55 12.45
CA PRO A 139 -5.39 -12.33 12.98
C PRO A 139 -4.80 -13.66 13.49
N PRO A 140 -3.48 -13.88 13.37
CA PRO A 140 -2.83 -14.99 14.04
C PRO A 140 -2.95 -14.83 15.56
N LYS A 141 -2.83 -15.95 16.30
CA LYS A 141 -3.07 -15.99 17.76
C LYS A 141 -2.21 -15.01 18.57
N TRP A 142 -1.01 -14.67 18.06
CA TRP A 142 -0.06 -13.78 18.72
C TRP A 142 -0.32 -12.29 18.43
N GLN A 143 -1.18 -11.97 17.46
CA GLN A 143 -1.42 -10.59 17.07
C GLN A 143 -2.63 -10.03 17.81
N GLU A 144 -2.35 -9.08 18.70
CA GLU A 144 -3.35 -8.22 19.31
C GLU A 144 -3.54 -6.94 18.48
N PRO A 145 -4.72 -6.31 18.52
CA PRO A 145 -4.89 -5.00 17.90
C PRO A 145 -4.07 -3.93 18.63
N ASP A 146 -3.75 -2.84 17.93
CA ASP A 146 -3.14 -1.67 18.54
C ASP A 146 -4.10 -0.93 19.50
N LYS A 147 -3.63 0.16 20.11
CA LYS A 147 -4.42 1.00 21.03
C LYS A 147 -5.72 1.56 20.44
N ASN A 148 -5.86 1.56 19.10
CA ASN A 148 -7.05 2.04 18.39
C ASN A 148 -7.95 0.88 17.92
N GLY A 149 -7.64 -0.37 18.30
CA GLY A 149 -8.39 -1.54 17.86
C GLY A 149 -8.03 -2.01 16.44
N LEU A 150 -6.92 -1.55 15.86
CA LEU A 150 -6.52 -1.86 14.49
C LEU A 150 -5.47 -2.97 14.43
N PHE A 151 -5.60 -3.85 13.44
CA PHE A 151 -4.68 -4.95 13.18
C PHE A 151 -3.66 -4.56 12.12
N PHE A 152 -2.40 -4.87 12.38
CA PHE A 152 -1.28 -4.63 11.48
C PHE A 152 -1.20 -5.68 10.37
N ASP A 153 -0.83 -5.24 9.18
CA ASP A 153 -0.55 -6.10 8.03
C ASP A 153 0.39 -5.35 7.07
N PHE A 154 1.04 -6.06 6.15
CA PHE A 154 2.04 -5.47 5.25
C PHE A 154 2.20 -6.25 3.95
N CYS A 155 2.83 -5.63 2.96
CA CYS A 155 3.24 -6.27 1.72
C CYS A 155 4.56 -5.65 1.25
N LYS A 156 5.59 -6.50 1.17
CA LYS A 156 6.87 -6.22 0.52
C LYS A 156 6.67 -6.40 -0.97
N THR A 157 7.05 -5.40 -1.73
CA THR A 157 6.91 -5.44 -3.20
C THR A 157 8.26 -5.45 -3.89
N ALA A 158 9.33 -5.12 -3.17
CA ALA A 158 10.64 -4.82 -3.73
C ALA A 158 10.60 -3.77 -4.85
N PHE A 159 9.54 -2.95 -4.91
CA PHE A 159 9.31 -2.00 -6.01
C PHE A 159 9.25 -2.68 -7.39
N LYS A 160 8.78 -3.93 -7.46
CA LYS A 160 8.47 -4.63 -8.73
C LYS A 160 7.23 -4.01 -9.40
N PRO A 161 6.97 -4.26 -10.70
CA PRO A 161 5.86 -3.63 -11.43
C PRO A 161 4.48 -3.71 -10.75
N TYR A 162 4.14 -4.85 -10.11
CA TYR A 162 2.87 -5.00 -9.39
C TYR A 162 2.71 -4.11 -8.15
N ASP A 163 3.79 -3.47 -7.68
CA ASP A 163 3.75 -2.43 -6.65
C ASP A 163 2.78 -1.30 -7.01
N LEU A 164 2.64 -0.97 -8.29
CA LEU A 164 1.66 0.01 -8.76
C LEU A 164 0.23 -0.40 -8.39
N ALA A 165 -0.10 -1.69 -8.51
CA ALA A 165 -1.40 -2.22 -8.13
C ALA A 165 -1.58 -2.28 -6.60
N VAL A 166 -0.52 -2.59 -5.85
CA VAL A 166 -0.53 -2.58 -4.37
C VAL A 166 -0.83 -1.17 -3.85
N THR A 167 -0.11 -0.17 -4.35
CA THR A 167 -0.31 1.24 -3.96
C THR A 167 -1.69 1.76 -4.38
N ALA A 168 -2.16 1.43 -5.59
CA ALA A 168 -3.53 1.75 -6.02
C ALA A 168 -4.60 1.11 -5.11
N ALA A 169 -4.46 -0.18 -4.77
CA ALA A 169 -5.38 -0.86 -3.86
C ALA A 169 -5.42 -0.18 -2.48
N LEU A 170 -4.26 0.22 -1.94
CA LEU A 170 -4.17 0.90 -0.65
C LEU A 170 -4.78 2.31 -0.68
N ILE A 171 -4.68 3.04 -1.79
CA ILE A 171 -5.38 4.33 -1.99
C ILE A 171 -6.89 4.12 -1.97
N ILE A 172 -7.40 3.13 -2.69
CA ILE A 172 -8.83 2.78 -2.73
C ILE A 172 -9.33 2.38 -1.34
N ILE A 173 -8.59 1.52 -0.64
CA ILE A 173 -8.91 1.11 0.73
C ILE A 173 -8.95 2.34 1.66
N LYS A 174 -7.96 3.23 1.56
CA LYS A 174 -7.90 4.48 2.34
C LYS A 174 -9.09 5.40 2.04
N HIS A 175 -9.49 5.49 0.79
CA HIS A 175 -10.63 6.29 0.36
C HIS A 175 -11.92 5.82 1.02
N HIS A 176 -12.22 4.53 0.91
CA HIS A 176 -13.49 3.95 1.39
C HIS A 176 -13.55 3.77 2.92
N LEU A 177 -12.41 3.56 3.58
CA LEU A 177 -12.37 3.39 5.05
C LEU A 177 -12.04 4.67 5.82
N GLY A 178 -11.56 5.71 5.14
CA GLY A 178 -11.24 7.00 5.74
C GLY A 178 -10.29 6.90 6.94
N SER A 179 -10.73 7.35 8.11
CA SER A 179 -9.97 7.27 9.37
C SER A 179 -9.94 5.88 10.00
N SER A 180 -10.76 4.94 9.52
CA SER A 180 -10.78 3.57 10.05
C SER A 180 -9.58 2.73 9.59
N VAL A 181 -8.76 3.24 8.67
CA VAL A 181 -7.53 2.59 8.20
C VAL A 181 -6.36 3.57 8.22
N ILE A 182 -5.19 3.09 8.61
CA ILE A 182 -3.92 3.81 8.51
C ILE A 182 -3.09 3.11 7.44
N VAL A 183 -2.57 3.84 6.46
CA VAL A 183 -1.73 3.31 5.39
C VAL A 183 -0.37 4.00 5.49
N ARG A 184 0.70 3.20 5.49
CA ARG A 184 2.10 3.66 5.62
C ARG A 184 2.99 2.98 4.57
N SER A 185 4.16 3.55 4.34
CA SER A 185 5.10 3.04 3.34
C SER A 185 6.55 3.37 3.69
N ASP A 186 7.48 2.55 3.21
CA ASP A 186 8.90 2.91 3.13
C ASP A 186 9.19 4.00 2.09
N GLY A 187 8.26 4.25 1.14
CA GLY A 187 8.38 5.25 0.08
C GLY A 187 7.74 6.60 0.40
N GLY A 188 8.20 7.61 -0.34
CA GLY A 188 7.67 8.98 -0.28
C GLY A 188 6.69 9.29 -1.41
N TYR A 189 6.40 10.59 -1.56
CA TYR A 189 5.49 11.08 -2.59
C TYR A 189 5.88 10.67 -4.03
N PRO A 190 7.16 10.75 -4.48
CA PRO A 190 7.52 10.38 -5.85
C PRO A 190 7.16 8.93 -6.20
N GLN A 191 7.46 7.98 -5.30
CA GLN A 191 7.17 6.57 -5.53
C GLN A 191 5.67 6.26 -5.57
N TRP A 192 4.85 7.03 -4.85
CA TRP A 192 3.40 6.87 -4.81
C TRP A 192 2.67 7.64 -5.91
N PHE A 193 3.35 8.58 -6.59
CA PHE A 193 2.71 9.49 -7.53
C PHE A 193 1.99 8.77 -8.67
N ASP A 194 2.59 7.72 -9.24
CA ASP A 194 1.98 6.98 -10.34
C ASP A 194 0.60 6.40 -9.96
N ALA A 195 0.48 5.83 -8.75
CA ALA A 195 -0.78 5.28 -8.26
C ALA A 195 -1.79 6.36 -7.89
N LEU A 196 -1.34 7.48 -7.32
CA LEU A 196 -2.18 8.65 -7.03
C LEU A 196 -2.79 9.22 -8.31
N LEU A 197 -1.96 9.37 -9.36
CA LEU A 197 -2.38 9.84 -10.67
C LEU A 197 -3.32 8.83 -11.34
N LEU A 198 -2.98 7.55 -11.32
CA LEU A 198 -3.81 6.50 -11.93
C LEU A 198 -5.19 6.43 -11.26
N CYS A 199 -5.27 6.43 -9.93
CA CYS A 199 -6.54 6.48 -9.22
C CYS A 199 -7.33 7.76 -9.57
N GLN A 200 -6.65 8.90 -9.69
CA GLN A 200 -7.32 10.16 -10.07
C GLN A 200 -7.95 10.07 -11.46
N MET A 201 -7.24 9.49 -12.42
CA MET A 201 -7.70 9.34 -13.80
C MET A 201 -8.87 8.35 -13.89
N GLU A 202 -8.78 7.21 -13.22
CA GLU A 202 -9.74 6.11 -13.37
C GLU A 202 -10.96 6.22 -12.44
N LEU A 203 -10.78 6.80 -11.25
CA LEU A 203 -11.78 6.81 -10.18
C LEU A 203 -12.26 8.22 -9.81
N GLY A 204 -11.60 9.27 -10.32
CA GLY A 204 -11.90 10.66 -9.97
C GLY A 204 -11.34 11.10 -8.62
N TYR A 205 -10.57 10.24 -7.95
CA TYR A 205 -9.89 10.53 -6.70
C TYR A 205 -8.50 9.92 -6.65
N GLY A 206 -7.55 10.60 -6.01
CA GLY A 206 -6.17 10.14 -5.84
C GLY A 206 -5.26 11.32 -5.55
N MET A 207 -5.41 12.41 -6.30
CA MET A 207 -4.58 13.60 -6.17
C MET A 207 -4.88 14.43 -4.91
N GLN A 208 -5.96 14.14 -4.18
CA GLN A 208 -6.17 14.71 -2.85
C GLN A 208 -5.28 14.07 -1.78
N TYR A 209 -4.60 12.95 -2.07
CA TYR A 209 -3.74 12.28 -1.09
C TYR A 209 -2.26 12.62 -1.29
N GLU A 210 -1.47 12.44 -0.24
CA GLU A 210 -0.02 12.51 -0.27
C GLU A 210 0.60 11.57 0.77
N MET A 211 1.86 11.21 0.56
CA MET A 211 2.68 10.56 1.57
C MET A 211 3.36 11.62 2.42
N HIS A 212 2.94 11.75 3.68
CA HIS A 212 3.50 12.68 4.65
C HIS A 212 4.00 11.93 5.88
N ASN A 213 5.29 12.05 6.22
CA ASN A 213 5.93 11.28 7.29
C ASN A 213 5.63 9.78 7.24
N SER A 214 5.74 9.20 6.03
CA SER A 214 5.52 7.78 5.75
C SER A 214 4.07 7.31 5.94
N GLU A 215 3.09 8.20 5.94
CA GLU A 215 1.65 7.89 6.03
C GLU A 215 0.88 8.53 4.87
N LEU A 216 -0.08 7.80 4.29
CA LEU A 216 -0.99 8.31 3.27
C LEU A 216 -2.08 9.18 3.92
N ARG A 217 -2.06 10.48 3.63
CA ARG A 217 -2.96 11.50 4.22
C ARG A 217 -3.64 12.31 3.15
N VAL A 218 -4.73 12.99 3.51
CA VAL A 218 -5.39 13.95 2.62
C VAL A 218 -4.62 15.28 2.71
N ARG A 219 -4.21 15.84 1.57
CA ARG A 219 -3.47 17.12 1.42
C ARG A 219 -4.24 18.31 1.98
N PHE A 220 -5.54 18.35 1.69
CA PHE A 220 -6.43 19.44 2.08
C PHE A 220 -7.61 18.84 2.85
N LYS A 221 -7.86 19.30 4.09
CA LYS A 221 -9.14 19.03 4.73
C LYS A 221 -10.22 19.62 3.82
N GLN A 222 -11.12 18.78 3.30
CA GLN A 222 -12.30 19.31 2.63
C GLN A 222 -13.03 20.23 3.63
N PRO A 223 -13.48 21.43 3.21
CA PRO A 223 -14.35 22.23 4.05
C PRO A 223 -15.59 21.39 4.35
N VAL A 224 -15.91 21.25 5.64
CA VAL A 224 -17.14 20.63 6.09
C VAL A 224 -18.28 21.42 5.44
N LYS A 225 -19.11 20.78 4.61
CA LYS A 225 -20.35 21.40 4.14
C LYS A 225 -21.18 21.73 5.38
N ARG A 226 -21.26 23.02 5.75
CA ARG A 226 -22.26 23.51 6.71
C ARG A 226 -23.61 23.15 6.10
N GLY A 227 -24.39 22.32 6.80
CA GLY A 227 -25.75 22.02 6.39
C GLY A 227 -26.52 23.31 6.22
N GLU A 228 -27.27 23.40 5.12
CA GLU A 228 -28.27 24.42 4.90
C GLU A 228 -29.33 24.28 5.99
N ASN A 229 -29.29 25.16 6.99
CA ASN A 229 -30.41 25.36 7.87
C ASN A 229 -31.49 26.08 7.04
N HIS A 230 -32.42 25.31 6.50
CA HIS A 230 -33.71 25.85 6.09
C HIS A 230 -34.50 26.22 7.36
N GLU A 231 -34.34 27.45 7.83
CA GLU A 231 -35.34 28.08 8.69
C GLU A 231 -36.50 28.53 7.80
N GLY A 232 -37.50 27.66 7.67
CA GLY A 232 -38.85 28.06 7.33
C GLY A 232 -39.61 28.39 8.62
N ASN A 233 -40.02 29.64 8.78
CA ASN A 233 -41.12 30.03 9.66
C ASN A 233 -41.76 31.29 9.05
N ALA A 234 -42.87 31.12 8.35
CA ALA A 234 -44.24 31.28 8.86
C ALA A 234 -44.61 32.76 9.05
N GLY A 235 -45.29 33.30 8.04
CA GLY A 235 -46.17 34.46 8.15
C GLY A 235 -47.62 34.02 8.13
#